data_AF-A0A533Y2C5-F1
#
_entry.id   AF-A0A533Y2C5-F1
#
_cell.length_a   1.000
_cell.length_b   1.000
_cell.length_c   1.000
_cell.angle_alpha   90.00
_cell.angle_beta   90.00
_cell.angle_gamma   90.00
#
_symmetry.space_group_name_H-M   'P 1'
#
loop_
_entity.id
_entity.type
_entity.pdbx_description
1 polymer ?
#
loop_
_entity_poly.entity_id
_entity_poly.type
_entity_poly.pdbx_seq_one_letter_code
_entity_poly.pdbx_strand_id
1 'polypeptide(L)'
;MADELNTLEDPREVRDAAERILQPLNGLAKLMLNARRPLSVSSLYQIKGDRKNHHYLLADAGSLSLQESAAVLKIGSDGTSEAVQQQDPMHSQLSLSWVDENVKRVLSLYGKADQTWKDLYPIYEIIESDLGGEAALVDKGWTSRNQIERFARTANSPEASGETARHGIPKGAPPSNPMTPSEGK
;
A
#
# COMPACT_ATOMS: atom_id res chain seq x y z
N MET A 1 11.41 -4.62 -13.94
CA MET A 1 10.83 -3.28 -13.68
C MET A 1 11.89 -2.20 -13.57
N ALA A 2 12.99 -2.36 -12.82
CA ALA A 2 14.10 -1.38 -12.86
C ALA A 2 14.69 -1.20 -14.29
N ASP A 3 14.77 -2.29 -15.05
CA ASP A 3 15.22 -2.25 -16.45
C ASP A 3 14.23 -1.57 -17.41
N GLU A 4 12.94 -1.49 -17.04
CA GLU A 4 11.90 -0.85 -17.87
C GLU A 4 12.17 0.65 -18.01
N LEU A 5 12.62 1.31 -16.94
CA LEU A 5 12.96 2.73 -16.99
C LEU A 5 14.13 3.01 -17.94
N ASN A 6 15.06 2.05 -18.10
CA ASN A 6 16.24 2.21 -18.94
C ASN A 6 15.93 2.08 -20.45
N THR A 7 14.74 1.61 -20.82
CA THR A 7 14.32 1.44 -22.22
C THR A 7 13.43 2.57 -22.73
N LEU A 8 13.04 3.51 -21.86
CA LEU A 8 12.10 4.58 -22.18
C LEU A 8 12.84 5.89 -22.47
N GLU A 9 12.45 6.56 -23.56
CA GLU A 9 13.06 7.83 -23.97
C GLU A 9 12.12 9.04 -23.80
N ASP A 10 10.79 8.85 -23.84
CA ASP A 10 9.82 9.92 -23.57
C ASP A 10 9.74 10.17 -22.04
N PRO A 11 10.02 11.39 -21.56
CA PRO A 11 9.89 11.74 -20.14
C PRO A 11 8.51 11.43 -19.54
N ARG A 12 7.44 11.48 -20.34
CA ARG A 12 6.09 11.13 -19.86
C ARG A 12 5.97 9.64 -19.60
N GLU A 13 6.49 8.81 -20.50
CA GLU A 13 6.50 7.35 -20.32
C GLU A 13 7.37 6.95 -19.11
N VAL A 14 8.51 7.62 -18.92
CA VAL A 14 9.36 7.45 -17.73
C VAL A 14 8.59 7.81 -16.45
N ARG A 15 7.85 8.92 -16.46
CA ARG A 15 7.01 9.34 -15.32
C ARG A 15 5.95 8.29 -15.00
N ASP A 16 5.21 7.84 -16.00
CA ASP A 16 4.13 6.88 -15.83
C ASP A 16 4.66 5.52 -15.34
N ALA A 17 5.82 5.09 -15.85
CA ALA A 17 6.52 3.91 -15.36
C ALA A 17 6.99 4.06 -13.91
N ALA A 18 7.56 5.21 -13.56
CA ALA A 18 7.96 5.50 -12.19
C ALA A 18 6.75 5.54 -11.23
N GLU A 19 5.63 6.17 -11.63
CA GLU A 19 4.40 6.18 -10.84
C GLU A 19 3.83 4.77 -10.63
N ARG A 20 3.89 3.89 -11.65
CA ARG A 20 3.52 2.47 -11.50
C ARG A 20 4.39 1.72 -10.50
N ILE A 21 5.69 2.00 -10.46
CA ILE A 21 6.61 1.40 -9.47
C ILE A 21 6.31 1.93 -8.06
N LEU A 22 5.98 3.22 -7.93
CA LEU A 22 5.67 3.85 -6.64
C LEU A 22 4.38 3.29 -6.00
N GLN A 23 3.43 2.76 -6.78
CA GLN A 23 2.18 2.23 -6.23
C GLN A 23 2.36 1.12 -5.18
N PRO A 24 2.98 -0.04 -5.49
CA PRO A 24 3.23 -1.07 -4.48
C PRO A 24 4.22 -0.62 -3.41
N LEU A 25 5.20 0.25 -3.76
CA LEU A 25 6.15 0.80 -2.80
C LEU A 25 5.45 1.66 -1.73
N ASN A 26 4.45 2.46 -2.11
CA ASN A 26 3.63 3.24 -1.19
C ASN A 26 2.82 2.34 -0.26
N GLY A 27 2.34 1.19 -0.75
CA GLY A 27 1.72 0.15 0.07
C GLY A 27 2.66 -0.35 1.16
N LEU A 28 3.88 -0.74 0.78
CA LEU A 28 4.90 -1.23 1.72
C LEU A 28 5.36 -0.15 2.69
N ALA A 29 5.62 1.06 2.22
CA ALA A 29 6.01 2.18 3.06
C ALA A 29 4.93 2.49 4.11
N LYS A 30 3.65 2.42 3.72
CA LYS A 30 2.54 2.61 4.65
C LYS A 30 2.41 1.45 5.64
N LEU A 31 2.50 0.21 5.17
CA LEU A 31 2.34 -1.00 6.01
C LEU A 31 3.50 -1.18 7.00
N MET A 32 4.74 -1.01 6.54
CA MET A 32 5.94 -1.34 7.31
C MET A 32 6.53 -0.14 8.04
N LEU A 33 6.41 1.06 7.46
CA LEU A 33 7.04 2.28 8.01
C LEU A 33 6.01 3.30 8.51
N ASN A 34 4.72 2.96 8.48
CA ASN A 34 3.61 3.85 8.85
C ASN A 34 3.65 5.19 8.09
N ALA A 35 4.09 5.17 6.84
CA ALA A 35 4.16 6.36 5.99
C ALA A 35 2.76 6.97 5.83
N ARG A 36 2.62 8.25 6.21
CA ARG A 36 1.33 8.95 6.18
C ARG A 36 0.98 9.53 4.82
N ARG A 37 1.99 9.76 3.97
CA ARG A 37 1.82 10.33 2.63
C ARG A 37 2.46 9.40 1.60
N PRO A 38 1.77 9.13 0.48
CA PRO A 38 2.35 8.39 -0.62
C PRO A 38 3.50 9.20 -1.24
N LEU A 39 4.55 8.49 -1.63
CA LEU A 39 5.61 8.96 -2.50
C LEU A 39 5.04 9.30 -3.88
N SER A 40 5.54 10.38 -4.46
CA SER A 40 5.22 10.83 -5.82
C SER A 40 6.50 11.21 -6.57
N VAL A 41 6.43 11.19 -7.91
CA VAL A 41 7.51 11.68 -8.76
C VAL A 41 7.51 13.21 -8.71
N SER A 42 8.51 13.81 -8.07
CA SER A 42 8.61 15.27 -7.94
C SER A 42 9.25 15.93 -9.15
N SER A 43 10.24 15.28 -9.77
CA SER A 43 11.03 15.86 -10.87
C SER A 43 11.69 14.76 -11.69
N LEU A 44 11.93 15.03 -12.97
CA LEU A 44 12.64 14.13 -13.88
C LEU A 44 13.91 14.80 -14.40
N TYR A 45 14.98 14.01 -14.49
CA TYR A 45 16.29 14.46 -14.95
C TYR A 45 16.76 13.56 -16.08
N GLN A 46 17.18 14.15 -17.19
CA GLN A 46 17.90 13.44 -18.24
C GLN A 46 19.40 13.72 -18.07
N ILE A 47 20.15 12.66 -17.77
CA ILE A 47 21.61 12.71 -17.68
C ILE A 47 22.17 12.43 -19.08
N LYS A 48 22.83 13.42 -19.68
CA LYS A 48 23.61 13.21 -20.92
C LYS A 48 25.10 13.17 -20.57
N GLY A 49 25.90 12.52 -21.41
CA GLY A 49 27.34 12.30 -21.16
C GLY A 49 28.19 13.58 -21.17
N ASP A 50 27.65 14.68 -21.66
CA ASP A 50 28.15 16.04 -21.44
C ASP A 50 27.61 16.56 -20.10
N ARG A 51 28.42 17.31 -19.33
CA ARG A 51 28.10 17.78 -17.95
C ARG A 51 26.86 18.70 -17.80
N LYS A 52 25.91 18.69 -18.74
CA LYS A 52 24.65 19.42 -18.73
C LYS A 52 23.49 18.43 -18.54
N ASN A 53 23.02 18.32 -17.30
CA ASN A 53 21.76 17.63 -17.02
C ASN A 53 20.59 18.49 -17.50
N HIS A 54 19.70 17.93 -18.31
CA HIS A 54 18.46 18.59 -18.70
C HIS A 54 17.41 18.35 -17.62
N HIS A 55 16.88 19.43 -17.05
CA HIS A 55 15.87 19.39 -15.98
C HIS A 55 14.46 19.48 -16.57
N TYR A 56 13.61 18.50 -16.26
CA TYR A 56 12.18 18.56 -16.53
C TYR A 56 11.47 18.79 -15.19
N LEU A 57 11.12 20.05 -14.93
CA LEU A 57 10.36 20.43 -13.74
C LEU A 57 8.87 20.27 -14.01
N LEU A 58 8.28 19.21 -13.47
CA LEU A 58 6.84 19.12 -13.25
C LEU A 58 6.63 19.58 -11.80
N ALA A 59 6.42 20.88 -11.62
CA ALA A 59 6.32 21.46 -10.28
C ALA A 59 5.09 20.90 -9.55
N ASP A 60 5.32 20.15 -8.48
CA ASP A 60 4.31 19.86 -7.46
C ASP A 60 4.77 20.47 -6.13
N ALA A 61 3.81 20.92 -5.32
CA ALA A 61 4.10 21.65 -4.09
C ALA A 61 4.84 20.74 -3.10
N GLY A 62 6.08 21.09 -2.75
CA GLY A 62 6.92 20.31 -1.84
C GLY A 62 6.24 20.11 -0.49
N SER A 63 6.38 18.91 0.08
CA SER A 63 5.89 18.60 1.42
C SER A 63 7.00 18.05 2.32
N LEU A 64 6.94 18.40 3.60
CA LEU A 64 7.86 17.94 4.63
C LEU A 64 7.18 16.87 5.48
N SER A 65 7.79 15.68 5.57
CA SER A 65 7.39 14.63 6.50
C SER A 65 8.53 14.31 7.46
N LEU A 66 8.25 14.33 8.77
CA LEU A 66 9.17 13.89 9.80
C LEU A 66 8.88 12.41 10.11
N GLN A 67 9.91 11.55 10.05
CA GLN A 67 9.81 10.15 10.42
C GLN A 67 10.89 9.83 11.45
N GLU A 68 10.51 9.25 12.58
CA GLU A 68 11.44 8.69 13.56
C GLU A 68 11.60 7.19 13.27
N SER A 69 12.85 6.74 13.13
CA SER A 69 13.18 5.32 12.98
C SER A 69 14.04 4.86 14.14
N ALA A 70 13.73 3.70 14.71
CA ALA A 70 14.57 3.02 15.70
C ALA A 70 15.13 1.72 15.10
N ALA A 71 16.41 1.44 15.30
CA ALA A 71 17.03 0.17 14.93
C ALA A 71 16.99 -0.79 16.14
N VAL A 72 16.74 -2.07 15.87
CA VAL A 72 16.82 -3.11 16.90
C VAL A 72 18.20 -3.78 16.80
N LEU A 73 18.95 -3.76 17.89
CA LEU A 73 20.18 -4.54 18.01
C LEU A 73 19.84 -5.97 18.38
N LYS A 74 20.06 -6.91 17.46
CA LYS A 74 20.00 -8.35 17.75
C LYS A 74 21.37 -8.76 18.28
N ILE A 75 21.41 -9.19 19.54
CA ILE A 75 22.63 -9.72 20.16
C ILE A 75 22.56 -11.24 20.08
N GLY A 76 23.48 -11.84 19.34
CA GLY A 76 23.67 -13.28 19.26
C GLY A 76 24.20 -13.86 20.57
N SER A 77 23.97 -15.15 20.79
CA SER A 77 24.46 -15.86 21.98
C SER A 77 25.99 -15.95 22.07
N ASP A 78 26.69 -15.59 20.99
CA ASP A 78 28.14 -15.48 20.86
C ASP A 78 28.67 -14.06 21.14
N GLY A 79 27.80 -13.11 21.51
CA GLY A 79 28.16 -11.72 21.76
C GLY A 79 28.30 -10.86 20.50
N THR A 80 27.99 -11.40 19.32
CA THR A 80 27.87 -10.60 18.10
C THR A 80 26.62 -9.74 18.16
N SER A 81 26.69 -8.50 17.67
CA SER A 81 25.55 -7.60 17.60
C SER A 81 25.33 -7.18 16.15
N GLU A 82 24.16 -7.48 15.62
CA GLU A 82 23.73 -7.01 14.30
C GLU A 82 22.61 -5.98 14.47
N ALA A 83 22.79 -4.82 13.85
CA ALA A 83 21.73 -3.84 13.74
C ALA A 83 20.73 -4.34 12.69
N VAL A 84 19.57 -4.84 13.12
CA VAL A 84 18.47 -5.14 12.21
C VAL A 84 17.84 -3.81 11.82
N GLN A 85 18.09 -3.38 10.58
CA GLN A 85 17.42 -2.20 10.05
C GLN A 85 15.99 -2.57 9.66
N GLN A 86 15.01 -1.73 10.01
CA GLN A 86 13.60 -1.94 9.64
C GLN A 86 13.36 -2.12 8.13
N GLN A 87 14.34 -1.74 7.29
CA GLN A 87 14.27 -1.82 5.83
C GLN A 87 14.63 -3.20 5.26
N ASP A 88 15.22 -4.12 6.03
CA ASP A 88 15.64 -5.44 5.54
C ASP A 88 14.51 -6.27 4.90
N PRO A 89 13.26 -6.31 5.43
CA PRO A 89 12.19 -7.07 4.79
C PRO A 89 11.61 -6.36 3.56
N MET A 90 11.78 -5.03 3.42
CA MET A 90 11.13 -4.26 2.35
C MET A 90 11.58 -4.70 0.96
N HIS A 91 12.87 -5.03 0.78
CA HIS A 91 13.39 -5.50 -0.50
C HIS A 91 12.74 -6.83 -0.93
N SER A 92 12.62 -7.78 0.00
CA SER A 92 11.99 -9.08 -0.28
C SER A 92 10.49 -8.95 -0.58
N GLN A 93 9.77 -8.10 0.15
CA GLN A 93 8.33 -7.87 -0.07
C GLN A 93 8.06 -7.07 -1.35
N LEU A 94 8.92 -6.10 -1.68
CA LEU A 94 8.84 -5.38 -2.95
C LEU A 94 9.07 -6.32 -4.12
N SER A 95 10.03 -7.24 -4.00
CA SER A 95 10.26 -8.27 -5.02
C SER A 95 9.05 -9.19 -5.19
N LEU A 96 8.37 -9.56 -4.10
CA LEU A 96 7.14 -10.35 -4.16
C LEU A 96 6.03 -9.62 -4.94
N SER A 97 5.89 -8.30 -4.76
CA SER A 97 4.93 -7.49 -5.51
C SER A 97 5.19 -7.44 -7.03
N TRP A 98 6.36 -7.90 -7.48
CA TRP A 98 6.68 -7.97 -8.91
C TRP A 98 6.35 -9.31 -9.55
N VAL A 99 6.20 -10.37 -8.74
CA VAL A 99 5.90 -11.73 -9.23
C VAL A 99 4.48 -12.16 -8.92
N ASP A 100 3.87 -11.57 -7.89
CA ASP A 100 2.52 -11.89 -7.44
C ASP A 100 1.59 -10.69 -7.67
N GLU A 101 0.65 -10.84 -8.61
CA GLU A 101 -0.30 -9.79 -8.99
C GLU A 101 -1.33 -9.50 -7.87
N ASN A 102 -1.66 -10.48 -7.01
CA ASN A 102 -2.55 -10.24 -5.87
C ASN A 102 -1.84 -9.36 -4.84
N VAL A 103 -0.58 -9.67 -4.52
CA VAL A 103 0.24 -8.85 -3.61
C VAL A 103 0.41 -7.43 -4.16
N LYS A 104 0.75 -7.29 -5.44
CA LYS A 104 0.85 -5.99 -6.12
C LYS A 104 -0.42 -5.17 -6.01
N ARG A 105 -1.58 -5.81 -6.27
CA ARG A 105 -2.88 -5.16 -6.24
C ARG A 105 -3.27 -4.72 -4.83
N VAL A 106 -3.05 -5.57 -3.83
CA VAL A 106 -3.27 -5.23 -2.41
C VAL A 106 -2.40 -4.05 -2.02
N LEU A 107 -1.10 -4.09 -2.29
CA LEU A 107 -0.18 -3.00 -1.94
C LEU A 107 -0.54 -1.69 -2.64
N SER A 108 -0.96 -1.75 -3.91
CA SER A 108 -1.37 -0.56 -4.67
C SER A 108 -2.64 0.08 -4.10
N LEU A 109 -3.62 -0.72 -3.66
CA LEU A 109 -4.82 -0.23 -2.99
C LEU A 109 -4.50 0.31 -1.58
N TYR A 110 -3.67 -0.41 -0.84
CA TYR A 110 -3.30 -0.05 0.53
C TYR A 110 -2.43 1.22 0.56
N GLY A 111 -1.60 1.47 -0.45
CA GLY A 111 -0.70 2.63 -0.52
C GLY A 111 -1.38 3.98 -0.72
N LYS A 112 -2.68 4.04 -0.97
CA LYS A 112 -3.42 5.30 -1.13
C LYS A 112 -3.40 6.13 0.16
N ALA A 113 -3.36 7.46 0.02
CA ALA A 113 -3.30 8.40 1.15
C ALA A 113 -4.46 8.17 2.14
N ASP A 114 -5.69 8.27 1.66
CA ASP A 114 -6.91 8.05 2.42
C ASP A 114 -7.60 6.78 1.92
N GLN A 115 -7.52 5.70 2.71
CA GLN A 115 -8.23 4.47 2.39
C GLN A 115 -9.69 4.60 2.83
N THR A 116 -10.59 4.39 1.89
CA THR A 116 -12.03 4.34 2.10
C THR A 116 -12.53 2.90 2.06
N TRP A 117 -13.82 2.67 2.34
CA TRP A 117 -14.37 1.31 2.19
C TRP A 117 -14.31 0.79 0.75
N LYS A 118 -14.31 1.69 -0.25
CA LYS A 118 -14.08 1.34 -1.66
C LYS A 118 -12.67 0.79 -1.92
N ASP A 119 -11.71 1.07 -1.05
CA ASP A 119 -10.34 0.55 -1.13
C ASP A 119 -10.14 -0.68 -0.24
N LEU A 120 -10.70 -0.66 0.98
CA LEU A 120 -10.56 -1.75 1.95
C LEU A 120 -11.33 -3.01 1.54
N TYR A 121 -12.55 -2.87 0.99
CA TYR A 121 -13.35 -4.04 0.62
C TYR A 121 -12.68 -4.88 -0.49
N PRO A 122 -12.16 -4.29 -1.58
CA PRO A 122 -11.42 -5.06 -2.58
C PRO A 122 -10.15 -5.71 -2.03
N ILE A 123 -9.46 -5.09 -1.07
CA ILE A 123 -8.30 -5.72 -0.40
C ILE A 123 -8.75 -7.00 0.31
N TYR A 124 -9.84 -6.94 1.07
CA TYR A 124 -10.45 -8.11 1.69
C TYR A 124 -10.82 -9.18 0.65
N GLU A 125 -11.51 -8.81 -0.45
CA GLU A 125 -11.90 -9.77 -1.50
C GLU A 125 -10.68 -10.47 -2.13
N ILE A 126 -9.57 -9.75 -2.33
CA ILE A 126 -8.34 -10.34 -2.88
C ILE A 126 -7.74 -11.34 -1.89
N ILE A 127 -7.57 -10.95 -0.62
CA ILE A 127 -6.97 -11.81 0.41
C ILE A 127 -7.86 -13.04 0.65
N GLU A 128 -9.18 -12.86 0.72
CA GLU A 128 -10.14 -13.95 0.86
C GLU A 128 -10.02 -14.95 -0.29
N SER A 129 -10.05 -14.45 -1.53
CA SER A 129 -9.95 -15.29 -2.72
C SER A 129 -8.62 -16.04 -2.79
N ASP A 130 -7.51 -15.38 -2.43
CA ASP A 130 -6.16 -15.95 -2.46
C ASP A 130 -6.00 -17.11 -1.45
N LEU A 131 -6.70 -17.01 -0.31
CA LEU A 131 -6.69 -18.02 0.74
C LEU A 131 -7.74 -19.14 0.55
N GLY A 132 -8.61 -19.04 -0.45
CA GLY A 132 -9.66 -20.02 -0.72
C GLY A 132 -10.96 -19.81 0.06
N GLY A 133 -11.23 -18.59 0.52
CA GLY A 133 -12.51 -18.19 1.10
C GLY A 133 -12.47 -17.73 2.55
N GLU A 134 -13.59 -17.18 3.02
CA GLU A 134 -13.77 -16.68 4.39
C GLU A 134 -13.34 -17.66 5.49
N ALA A 135 -13.63 -18.95 5.33
CA ALA A 135 -13.30 -19.96 6.33
C ALA A 135 -11.79 -20.02 6.59
N ALA A 136 -10.95 -19.88 5.57
CA ALA A 136 -9.50 -19.92 5.71
C ALA A 136 -8.96 -18.74 6.52
N LEU A 137 -9.58 -17.56 6.42
CA LEU A 137 -9.24 -16.39 7.24
C LEU A 137 -9.49 -16.64 8.72
N VAL A 138 -10.64 -17.26 9.03
CA VAL A 138 -11.06 -17.59 10.39
C VAL A 138 -10.22 -18.72 10.97
N ASP A 139 -9.95 -19.76 10.18
CA ASP A 139 -9.14 -20.91 10.61
C ASP A 139 -7.69 -20.54 10.89
N LYS A 140 -7.16 -19.53 10.16
CA LYS A 140 -5.85 -18.92 10.45
C LYS A 140 -5.85 -18.01 11.69
N GLY A 141 -7.01 -17.71 12.26
CA GLY A 141 -7.16 -16.83 13.42
C GLY A 141 -6.90 -15.35 13.14
N TRP A 142 -6.93 -14.93 11.87
CA TRP A 142 -6.68 -13.52 11.50
C TRP A 142 -7.86 -12.62 11.83
N THR A 143 -9.06 -13.19 11.87
CA THR A 143 -10.31 -12.49 12.17
C THR A 143 -11.39 -13.51 12.55
N SER A 144 -12.57 -13.03 12.95
CA SER A 144 -13.75 -13.86 13.22
C SER A 144 -14.84 -13.63 12.19
N ARG A 145 -15.75 -14.60 11.99
CA ARG A 145 -16.93 -14.43 11.11
C ARG A 145 -17.74 -13.18 11.44
N ASN A 146 -17.92 -12.89 12.74
CA ASN A 146 -18.65 -11.70 13.18
C ASN A 146 -17.93 -10.39 12.77
N GLN A 147 -16.60 -10.36 12.79
CA GLN A 147 -15.83 -9.20 12.32
C GLN A 147 -15.92 -9.06 10.80
N ILE A 148 -15.86 -10.15 10.05
CA ILE A 148 -16.00 -10.13 8.58
C ILE A 148 -17.40 -9.67 8.19
N GLU A 149 -18.45 -10.20 8.82
CA GLU A 149 -19.83 -9.76 8.57
C GLU A 149 -20.00 -8.27 8.90
N ARG A 150 -19.50 -7.83 10.06
CA ARG A 150 -19.58 -6.43 10.49
C ARG A 150 -18.82 -5.53 9.51
N PHE A 151 -17.61 -5.90 9.11
CA PHE A 151 -16.82 -5.20 8.10
C PHE A 151 -17.60 -5.08 6.79
N ALA A 152 -18.12 -6.20 6.28
CA ALA A 152 -18.79 -6.23 4.99
C ALA A 152 -20.10 -5.42 5.01
N ARG A 153 -20.90 -5.52 6.08
CA ARG A 153 -22.14 -4.76 6.22
C ARG A 153 -21.90 -3.27 6.40
N THR A 154 -20.84 -2.87 7.12
CA THR A 154 -20.44 -1.47 7.21
C THR A 154 -20.01 -0.94 5.85
N ALA A 155 -19.05 -1.60 5.19
CA ALA A 155 -18.50 -1.16 3.92
C ALA A 155 -19.55 -1.06 2.80
N ASN A 156 -20.54 -1.95 2.80
CA ASN A 156 -21.58 -2.00 1.78
C ASN A 156 -22.79 -1.09 2.06
N SER A 157 -22.91 -0.51 3.25
CA SER A 157 -24.08 0.30 3.61
C SER A 157 -23.81 1.81 3.46
N PRO A 158 -24.53 2.53 2.56
CA PRO A 158 -24.46 3.99 2.50
C PRO A 158 -24.92 4.66 3.80
N GLU A 159 -25.81 4.03 4.57
CA GLU A 159 -26.30 4.57 5.84
C GLU A 159 -25.21 4.53 6.93
N ALA A 160 -24.33 3.53 6.90
CA ALA A 160 -23.21 3.41 7.83
C ALA A 160 -21.97 4.20 7.38
N SER A 161 -21.71 4.21 6.07
CA SER A 161 -20.42 4.62 5.49
C SER A 161 -20.50 5.85 4.58
N GLY A 162 -21.70 6.40 4.35
CA GLY A 162 -21.94 7.55 3.51
C GLY A 162 -21.40 7.37 2.09
N GLU A 163 -20.77 8.42 1.55
CA GLU A 163 -20.20 8.45 0.20
C GLU A 163 -19.04 7.48 -0.02
N THR A 164 -18.43 7.00 1.07
CA THR A 164 -17.32 6.06 1.03
C THR A 164 -17.77 4.61 0.93
N ALA A 165 -19.08 4.33 1.06
CA ALA A 165 -19.64 3.00 0.90
C ALA A 165 -19.38 2.41 -0.50
N ARG A 166 -19.24 1.09 -0.59
CA ARG A 166 -19.10 0.35 -1.86
C ARG A 166 -20.34 0.49 -2.74
N HIS A 167 -21.51 0.59 -2.13
CA HIS A 167 -22.79 0.73 -2.82
C HIS A 167 -23.38 2.11 -2.58
N GLY A 168 -24.05 2.67 -3.59
CA GLY A 168 -24.76 3.95 -3.48
C GLY A 168 -26.21 3.84 -3.01
N ILE A 169 -26.74 2.62 -2.89
CA ILE A 169 -28.11 2.34 -2.46
C ILE A 169 -28.05 1.23 -1.39
N PRO A 170 -28.80 1.34 -0.27
CA PRO A 170 -28.84 0.31 0.75
C PRO A 170 -29.35 -1.01 0.18
N LYS A 171 -28.61 -2.10 0.44
CA LYS A 171 -29.05 -3.48 0.11
C LYS A 171 -29.56 -4.24 1.32
N GLY A 172 -29.53 -3.62 2.50
CA GLY A 172 -29.92 -4.21 3.78
C GLY A 172 -29.61 -3.26 4.92
N ALA A 173 -30.06 -3.61 6.13
CA ALA A 173 -29.86 -2.78 7.30
C ALA A 173 -28.36 -2.70 7.69
N PRO A 174 -27.85 -1.52 8.07
CA PRO A 174 -26.50 -1.38 8.61
C PRO A 174 -26.36 -2.21 9.89
N PRO A 175 -25.12 -2.58 10.27
CA PRO A 175 -24.89 -3.21 11.57
C PRO A 175 -25.17 -2.21 12.69
N SER A 176 -25.57 -2.70 13.87
CA SER A 176 -25.86 -1.87 15.04
C SER A 176 -24.64 -1.11 15.57
N ASN A 177 -23.45 -1.65 15.35
CA ASN A 177 -22.18 -1.02 15.65
C ASN A 177 -21.28 -1.03 14.40
N PRO A 178 -21.43 -0.05 13.50
CA PRO A 178 -20.58 0.05 12.31
C PRO A 178 -19.10 0.18 12.65
N MET A 179 -18.24 -0.42 11.82
CA MET A 179 -16.79 -0.18 11.92
C MET A 179 -16.42 1.21 11.42
N THR A 180 -15.33 1.74 11.94
CA THR A 180 -14.58 2.84 11.34
C THR A 180 -13.56 2.31 10.32
N PRO A 181 -13.13 3.08 9.31
CA PRO A 181 -12.08 2.65 8.39
C PRO A 181 -10.76 2.27 9.08
N SER A 182 -10.49 2.80 10.27
CA SER A 182 -9.32 2.43 11.07
C SER A 182 -9.46 1.05 11.71
N GLU A 183 -10.67 0.63 12.11
CA GLU A 183 -10.93 -0.73 12.61
C GLU A 183 -10.95 -1.79 11.50
N GLY A 184 -11.20 -1.37 10.25
CA GLY A 184 -11.20 -2.26 9.08
C GLY A 184 -9.84 -2.47 8.42
N LYS A 185 -8.76 -1.90 8.97
CA LYS A 185 -7.38 -2.07 8.51
C LYS A 185 -6.66 -3.10 9.37
#